data_AF-A0A7S3XNN5-F1
#
_entry.id   AF-A0A7S3XNN5-F1
#
_cell.length_a   1.000
_cell.length_b   1.000
_cell.length_c   1.000
_cell.angle_alpha   90.00
_cell.angle_beta   90.00
_cell.angle_gamma   90.00
#
_symmetry.space_group_name_H-M   'P 1'
#
loop_
_entity.id
_entity.type
_entity.pdbx_description
1 polymer ?
#
loop_
_entity_poly.entity_id
_entity_poly.type
_entity_poly.pdbx_seq_one_letter_code
_entity_poly.pdbx_strand_id
1 'polypeptide(L)'
;MLFEQELEPLPDYFGSVEAVVKKSGEDKVLRIYFVIPTSVRSEMGNVLVEEEKKKLMLTVNRDTPEDKLDDFLDKSLQLGDLIETQFEITKGSNIRKLMLKSMSIWVNLAYVFTIAINILMIKYSNCDADESSSSSSSSTSDVTCTTEEQYSYMPSNIYTAVMVLGSFHLVFSIILMANFLIGNVPAIIAMGWKWKKMIESKLLEFDSPQDEQIFNLARKYLPNKMWSVYFAMKDFWVWYYAFYLLFSVLGLARSPVWFAFHVVDICTRVRVLTDVFQALTANIKQVIATLVLGIIFCYMFAVYAIGAWGWNNYEFGDGGGGIYSLSDGFLQHIDYGLRGPPAWTVDDQTAHMYFYDFFYNMLIILIMVAIITGIIIDTFADKRSAMDEIENDIKNVCFICSLNRDLFDRKRIPFNDHVSKDHNAWNYVYYRMYLEGKAPSELTAIEKQLKEKINKQDIGFFPIQKALVLEREEEEEDDQTAAKIAEIQDTQMAMQSDLKKLFAIFDQVQNGGNTVEGSEAPAGGPSKEQQGKR
;
A
#
# COMPACT_ATOMS: atom_id res chain seq x y z
N MET A 1 -17.13 -27.99 36.67
CA MET A 1 -18.36 -27.66 35.90
C MET A 1 -18.92 -26.29 36.31
N LEU A 2 -18.09 -25.25 36.34
CA LEU A 2 -18.53 -23.86 36.39
C LEU A 2 -17.50 -23.06 35.59
N PHE A 3 -17.99 -22.21 34.67
CA PHE A 3 -17.27 -21.37 33.70
C PHE A 3 -17.01 -21.93 32.30
N GLU A 4 -18.06 -22.47 31.66
CA GLU A 4 -18.31 -22.17 30.25
C GLU A 4 -19.54 -21.25 30.21
N GLN A 5 -19.33 -19.96 30.44
CA GLN A 5 -20.28 -18.95 30.00
C GLN A 5 -19.74 -18.48 28.66
N GLU A 6 -20.28 -19.01 27.56
CA GLU A 6 -20.13 -18.40 26.24
C GLU A 6 -20.46 -16.92 26.41
N LEU A 7 -19.44 -16.05 26.37
CA LEU A 7 -19.67 -14.61 26.39
C LEU A 7 -20.57 -14.29 25.20
N GLU A 8 -21.73 -13.72 25.48
CA GLU A 8 -22.59 -13.15 24.43
C GLU A 8 -21.72 -12.30 23.49
N PRO A 9 -21.93 -12.38 22.16
CA PRO A 9 -21.15 -11.56 21.23
C PRO A 9 -21.28 -10.10 21.63
N LEU A 10 -20.14 -9.44 21.82
CA LEU A 10 -20.10 -8.03 22.17
C LEU A 10 -20.98 -7.25 21.19
N PRO A 11 -21.84 -6.33 21.67
CA PRO A 11 -22.60 -5.45 20.79
C PRO A 11 -21.66 -4.73 19.81
N ASP A 12 -22.12 -4.48 18.58
CA ASP A 12 -21.33 -3.91 17.46
C ASP A 12 -20.63 -2.56 17.74
N TYR A 13 -20.86 -1.94 18.90
CA TYR A 13 -20.26 -0.68 19.32
C TYR A 13 -19.15 -0.83 20.37
N PHE A 14 -18.81 -2.04 20.80
CA PHE A 14 -17.67 -2.32 21.67
C PHE A 14 -16.50 -2.92 20.89
N GLY A 15 -15.29 -2.52 21.28
CA GLY A 15 -14.04 -3.12 20.82
C GLY A 15 -13.24 -3.70 21.99
N SER A 16 -12.28 -4.54 21.67
CA SER A 16 -11.29 -5.07 22.62
C SER A 16 -9.88 -4.95 22.08
N VAL A 17 -8.93 -4.70 22.97
CA VAL A 17 -7.48 -4.74 22.71
C VAL A 17 -6.78 -5.54 23.79
N GLU A 18 -5.73 -6.26 23.42
CA GLU A 18 -4.80 -6.87 24.37
C GLU A 18 -3.58 -5.98 24.54
N ALA A 19 -3.24 -5.61 25.76
CA ALA A 19 -2.11 -4.72 26.02
C ALA A 19 -1.25 -5.22 27.17
N VAL A 20 0.06 -5.01 27.05
CA VAL A 20 1.05 -5.26 28.10
C VAL A 20 1.06 -4.09 29.07
N VAL A 21 0.62 -4.37 30.29
CA VAL A 21 0.48 -3.40 31.37
C VAL A 21 1.30 -3.85 32.56
N LYS A 22 1.96 -2.90 33.23
CA LYS A 22 2.65 -3.19 34.49
C LYS A 22 1.64 -3.31 35.63
N LYS A 23 1.52 -4.52 36.19
CA LYS A 23 0.70 -4.79 37.38
C LYS A 23 1.59 -5.38 38.46
N SER A 24 1.71 -4.70 39.60
CA SER A 24 2.55 -5.12 40.73
C SER A 24 4.04 -5.32 40.40
N GLY A 25 4.57 -4.59 39.40
CA GLY A 25 5.98 -4.66 38.99
C GLY A 25 6.27 -5.65 37.86
N GLU A 26 5.31 -6.50 37.49
CA GLU A 26 5.42 -7.45 36.39
C GLU A 26 4.64 -7.00 35.16
N ASP A 27 5.14 -7.33 33.97
CA ASP A 27 4.45 -7.11 32.70
C ASP A 27 3.45 -8.23 32.47
N LYS A 28 2.16 -7.90 32.48
CA LYS A 28 1.06 -8.84 32.19
C LYS A 28 0.25 -8.38 31.00
N VAL A 29 -0.20 -9.33 30.18
CA VAL A 29 -1.15 -9.05 29.11
C VAL A 29 -2.54 -8.95 29.72
N LEU A 30 -3.28 -7.91 29.36
CA LEU A 30 -4.66 -7.71 29.81
C LEU A 30 -5.55 -7.39 28.61
N ARG A 31 -6.74 -7.96 28.60
CA ARG A 31 -7.79 -7.59 27.65
C ARG A 31 -8.56 -6.39 28.17
N ILE A 32 -8.60 -5.33 27.38
CA ILE A 32 -9.27 -4.07 27.69
C ILE A 32 -10.43 -3.90 26.73
N TYR A 33 -11.63 -3.70 27.29
CA TYR A 33 -12.83 -3.40 26.53
C TYR A 33 -13.08 -1.90 26.52
N PHE A 34 -13.50 -1.38 25.38
CA PHE A 34 -13.78 0.04 25.21
C PHE A 34 -14.97 0.26 24.27
N VAL A 35 -15.59 1.43 24.38
CA VAL A 35 -16.66 1.85 23.48
C VAL A 35 -16.03 2.48 22.25
N ILE A 36 -16.34 1.96 21.06
CA ILE A 36 -15.85 2.51 19.81
C ILE A 36 -16.40 3.94 19.64
N PRO A 37 -15.55 4.97 19.42
CA PRO A 37 -15.98 6.36 19.28
C PRO A 37 -17.07 6.55 18.22
N THR A 38 -17.96 7.52 18.44
CA THR A 38 -19.07 7.81 17.51
C THR A 38 -18.57 8.21 16.11
N SER A 39 -17.47 8.96 16.04
CA SER A 39 -16.80 9.35 14.79
C SER A 39 -16.39 8.16 13.95
N VAL A 40 -15.83 7.13 14.60
CA VAL A 40 -15.45 5.88 13.95
C VAL A 40 -16.70 5.14 13.49
N ARG A 41 -17.69 4.94 14.37
CA ARG A 41 -18.89 4.15 14.04
C ARG A 41 -19.67 4.72 12.85
N SER A 42 -19.77 6.04 12.72
CA SER A 42 -20.45 6.66 11.57
C SER A 42 -19.70 6.49 10.25
N GLU A 43 -18.37 6.41 10.30
CA GLU A 43 -17.50 6.39 9.12
C GLU A 43 -16.90 5.00 8.83
N MET A 44 -17.23 3.96 9.59
CA MET A 44 -16.76 2.58 9.37
C MET A 44 -17.13 2.01 8.00
N GLY A 45 -18.23 2.48 7.40
CA GLY A 45 -18.65 2.09 6.04
C GLY A 45 -18.19 3.06 4.94
N ASN A 46 -17.38 4.07 5.28
CA ASN A 46 -16.93 5.07 4.31
C ASN A 46 -15.85 4.46 3.40
N VAL A 47 -16.06 4.56 2.08
CA VAL A 47 -15.16 4.00 1.05
C VAL A 47 -13.74 4.55 1.20
N LEU A 48 -13.58 5.85 1.50
CA LEU A 48 -12.27 6.48 1.66
C LEU A 48 -11.52 5.95 2.88
N VAL A 49 -12.24 5.70 3.98
CA VAL A 49 -11.65 5.15 5.20
C VAL A 49 -11.20 3.71 4.95
N GLU A 50 -12.01 2.91 4.25
CA GLU A 50 -11.65 1.53 3.89
C GLU A 50 -10.50 1.45 2.88
N GLU A 51 -10.40 2.39 1.93
CA GLU A 51 -9.24 2.48 1.03
C GLU A 51 -7.96 2.86 1.78
N GLU A 52 -8.02 3.84 2.69
CA GLU A 52 -6.84 4.24 3.47
C GLU A 52 -6.41 3.13 4.44
N LYS A 53 -7.35 2.40 5.05
CA LYS A 53 -7.05 1.20 5.84
C LYS A 53 -6.29 0.16 5.02
N LYS A 54 -6.77 -0.16 3.81
CA LYS A 54 -6.10 -1.13 2.92
C LYS A 54 -4.70 -0.64 2.53
N LYS A 55 -4.58 0.63 2.16
CA LYS A 55 -3.31 1.25 1.80
C LYS A 55 -2.33 1.22 2.98
N LEU A 56 -2.79 1.54 4.19
CA LEU A 56 -1.97 1.49 5.40
C LEU A 56 -1.45 0.06 5.61
N MET A 57 -2.31 -0.95 5.55
CA MET A 57 -1.88 -2.36 5.67
C MET A 57 -0.85 -2.77 4.61
N LEU A 58 -0.91 -2.24 3.39
CA LEU A 58 0.03 -2.58 2.32
C LEU A 58 1.34 -1.78 2.38
N THR A 59 1.38 -0.66 3.09
CA THR A 59 2.53 0.27 3.09
C THR A 59 3.29 0.33 4.40
N VAL A 60 2.83 -0.34 5.45
CA VAL A 60 3.56 -0.47 6.71
C VAL A 60 4.89 -1.21 6.49
N ASN A 61 5.97 -0.74 7.13
CA ASN A 61 7.27 -1.40 7.13
C ASN A 61 7.15 -2.79 7.79
N ARG A 62 7.64 -3.84 7.14
CA ARG A 62 7.55 -5.22 7.66
C ARG A 62 8.92 -5.85 7.96
N ASP A 63 9.98 -5.04 8.04
CA ASP A 63 11.35 -5.51 8.30
C ASP A 63 11.47 -6.29 9.63
N THR A 64 10.89 -5.74 10.71
CA THR A 64 10.81 -6.39 12.03
C THR A 64 9.41 -6.26 12.64
N PRO A 65 9.03 -7.13 13.61
CA PRO A 65 7.80 -6.98 14.39
C PRO A 65 7.65 -5.60 15.03
N GLU A 66 8.74 -5.05 15.56
CA GLU A 66 8.80 -3.76 16.22
C GLU A 66 8.58 -2.62 15.23
N ASP A 67 9.33 -2.61 14.11
CA ASP A 67 9.20 -1.59 13.06
C ASP A 67 7.79 -1.58 12.45
N LYS A 68 7.18 -2.77 12.32
CA LYS A 68 5.80 -2.94 11.82
C LYS A 68 4.78 -2.25 12.71
N LEU A 69 4.93 -2.38 14.03
CA LEU A 69 4.00 -1.78 14.98
C LEU A 69 4.25 -0.29 15.19
N ASP A 70 5.51 0.13 15.16
CA ASP A 70 5.89 1.54 15.27
C ASP A 70 5.38 2.35 14.07
N ASP A 71 5.69 1.89 12.85
CA ASP A 71 5.25 2.52 11.61
C ASP A 71 3.72 2.45 11.45
N PHE A 72 3.09 1.37 11.92
CA PHE A 72 1.63 1.29 12.01
C PHE A 72 1.04 2.37 12.93
N LEU A 73 1.62 2.56 14.11
CA LEU A 73 1.14 3.59 15.05
C LEU A 73 1.27 4.98 14.44
N ASP A 74 2.40 5.31 13.82
CA ASP A 74 2.61 6.61 13.20
C ASP A 74 1.67 6.85 12.00
N LYS A 75 1.58 5.88 11.07
CA LYS A 75 0.65 5.99 9.93
C LYS A 75 -0.82 6.00 10.34
N SER A 76 -1.18 5.33 11.44
CA SER A 76 -2.55 5.33 11.95
C SER A 76 -3.02 6.70 12.47
N LEU A 77 -2.10 7.62 12.78
CA LEU A 77 -2.42 9.01 13.12
C LEU A 77 -3.17 9.69 11.97
N GLN A 78 -2.69 9.49 10.75
CA GLN A 78 -3.29 10.07 9.54
C GLN A 78 -4.68 9.48 9.29
N LEU A 79 -4.86 8.18 9.56
CA LEU A 79 -6.17 7.52 9.47
C LEU A 79 -7.16 8.07 10.52
N GLY A 80 -6.71 8.27 11.76
CA GLY A 80 -7.53 8.88 12.81
C GLY A 80 -7.98 10.30 12.45
N ASP A 81 -7.05 11.12 11.98
CA ASP A 81 -7.31 12.48 11.50
C ASP A 81 -8.29 12.49 10.31
N LEU A 82 -8.14 11.54 9.37
CA LEU A 82 -9.05 11.37 8.24
C LEU A 82 -10.47 11.04 8.73
N ILE A 83 -10.63 10.08 9.64
CA ILE A 83 -11.93 9.68 10.20
C ILE A 83 -12.59 10.88 10.90
N GLU A 84 -11.84 11.61 11.73
CA GLU A 84 -12.37 12.76 12.46
C GLU A 84 -12.74 13.90 11.50
N THR A 85 -11.92 14.15 10.47
CA THR A 85 -12.22 15.13 9.43
C THR A 85 -13.47 14.78 8.64
N GLN A 86 -13.64 13.51 8.24
CA GLN A 86 -14.85 13.04 7.54
C GLN A 86 -16.09 13.17 8.44
N PHE A 87 -15.96 12.83 9.72
CA PHE A 87 -17.06 12.99 10.67
C PHE A 87 -17.49 14.46 10.85
N GLU A 88 -16.53 15.39 10.97
CA GLU A 88 -16.83 16.83 11.08
C GLU A 88 -17.40 17.39 9.77
N ILE A 89 -16.95 16.89 8.61
CA ILE A 89 -17.59 17.16 7.32
C ILE A 89 -19.07 16.75 7.35
N THR A 90 -19.36 15.53 7.83
CA THR A 90 -20.71 14.98 7.93
C THR A 90 -21.60 15.81 8.87
N LYS A 91 -21.03 16.58 9.80
CA LYS A 91 -21.77 17.53 10.66
C LYS A 91 -21.98 18.92 10.07
N GLY A 92 -21.16 19.34 9.09
CA GLY A 92 -21.13 20.71 8.55
C GLY A 92 -22.38 21.16 7.75
N SER A 93 -22.26 22.26 6.98
CA SER A 93 -23.37 22.79 6.15
C SER A 93 -23.85 21.80 5.09
N ASN A 94 -25.16 21.80 4.80
CA ASN A 94 -25.79 20.91 3.80
C ASN A 94 -25.14 20.99 2.42
N ILE A 95 -24.61 22.15 2.03
CA ILE A 95 -23.92 22.34 0.73
C ILE A 95 -22.60 21.59 0.70
N ARG A 96 -21.81 21.62 1.78
CA ARG A 96 -20.54 20.88 1.90
C ARG A 96 -20.79 19.37 1.88
N LYS A 97 -21.85 18.91 2.56
CA LYS A 97 -22.28 17.50 2.52
C LYS A 97 -22.69 17.05 1.13
N LEU A 98 -23.49 17.87 0.43
CA LEU A 98 -23.93 17.55 -0.93
C LEU A 98 -22.75 17.47 -1.91
N MET A 99 -21.84 18.44 -1.84
CA MET A 99 -20.66 18.51 -2.70
C MET A 99 -19.74 17.29 -2.53
N LEU A 100 -19.47 16.87 -1.28
CA LEU A 100 -18.59 15.75 -0.99
C LEU A 100 -19.26 14.39 -1.25
N LYS A 101 -20.55 14.24 -0.91
CA LYS A 101 -21.32 13.02 -1.20
C LYS A 101 -21.49 12.78 -2.71
N SER A 102 -21.53 13.86 -3.50
CA SER A 102 -21.72 13.78 -4.95
C SER A 102 -20.40 13.75 -5.73
N MET A 103 -19.24 13.67 -5.06
CA MET A 103 -17.93 13.68 -5.72
C MET A 103 -17.80 12.62 -6.81
N SER A 104 -18.24 11.38 -6.54
CA SER A 104 -18.23 10.30 -7.52
C SER A 104 -19.05 10.63 -8.78
N ILE A 105 -20.17 11.33 -8.64
CA ILE A 105 -21.02 11.73 -9.77
C ILE A 105 -20.28 12.73 -10.65
N TRP A 106 -19.67 13.77 -10.06
CA TRP A 106 -18.91 14.78 -10.82
C TRP A 106 -17.73 14.18 -11.56
N VAL A 107 -17.01 13.27 -10.88
CA VAL A 107 -15.86 12.55 -11.42
C VAL A 107 -16.29 11.67 -12.62
N ASN A 108 -17.43 10.99 -12.52
CA ASN A 108 -17.95 10.16 -13.61
C ASN A 108 -18.51 10.98 -14.77
N LEU A 109 -19.17 12.11 -14.49
CA LEU A 109 -19.62 13.02 -15.54
C LEU A 109 -18.44 13.59 -16.34
N ALA A 110 -17.43 14.12 -15.65
CA ALA A 110 -16.23 14.64 -16.32
C ALA A 110 -15.58 13.57 -17.22
N TYR A 111 -15.53 12.32 -16.75
CA TYR A 111 -15.01 11.17 -17.49
C TYR A 111 -15.79 10.85 -18.77
N VAL A 112 -17.12 10.78 -18.68
CA VAL A 112 -17.99 10.52 -19.84
C VAL A 112 -17.78 11.59 -20.91
N PHE A 113 -17.68 12.86 -20.50
CA PHE A 113 -17.41 13.96 -21.42
C PHE A 113 -16.00 13.87 -22.03
N THR A 114 -14.97 13.52 -21.24
CA THR A 114 -13.62 13.27 -21.75
C THR A 114 -13.64 12.22 -22.87
N ILE A 115 -14.31 11.08 -22.65
CA ILE A 115 -14.41 10.02 -23.67
C ILE A 115 -15.18 10.52 -24.88
N ALA A 116 -16.35 11.14 -24.68
CA ALA A 116 -17.19 11.60 -25.78
C ALA A 116 -16.47 12.60 -26.69
N ILE A 117 -15.79 13.60 -26.10
CA ILE A 117 -15.00 14.59 -26.84
C ILE A 117 -13.90 13.90 -27.65
N ASN A 118 -13.15 13.00 -27.04
CA ASN A 118 -12.02 12.34 -27.70
C ASN A 118 -12.47 11.35 -28.79
N ILE A 119 -13.61 10.68 -28.64
CA ILE A 119 -14.20 9.86 -29.71
C ILE A 119 -14.63 10.74 -30.90
N LEU A 120 -15.26 11.89 -30.65
CA LEU A 120 -15.63 12.83 -31.71
C LEU A 120 -14.39 13.37 -32.43
N MET A 121 -13.34 13.69 -31.68
CA MET A 121 -12.06 14.11 -32.23
C MET A 121 -11.44 13.03 -33.11
N ILE A 122 -11.30 11.78 -32.63
CA ILE A 122 -10.73 10.69 -33.43
C ILE A 122 -11.53 10.47 -34.72
N LYS A 123 -12.86 10.51 -34.65
CA LYS A 123 -13.72 10.15 -35.80
C LYS A 123 -13.78 11.21 -36.88
N TYR A 124 -13.75 12.49 -36.51
CA TYR A 124 -14.05 13.59 -37.42
C TYR A 124 -12.87 14.55 -37.63
N SER A 125 -11.69 14.27 -37.04
CA SER A 125 -10.48 15.05 -37.32
C SER A 125 -9.83 14.56 -38.60
N ASN A 126 -10.17 15.19 -39.73
CA ASN A 126 -9.55 14.92 -41.03
C ASN A 126 -8.97 16.24 -41.58
N CYS A 127 -7.78 16.17 -42.18
CA CYS A 127 -7.37 17.21 -43.14
C CYS A 127 -7.96 16.74 -44.48
N ASP A 128 -8.98 17.42 -44.99
CA ASP A 128 -9.46 17.15 -46.35
C ASP A 128 -8.33 17.53 -47.31
N ALA A 129 -7.62 16.53 -47.85
CA ALA A 129 -6.84 16.73 -49.05
C ALA A 129 -7.86 16.84 -50.18
N ASP A 130 -8.14 18.06 -50.64
CA ASP A 130 -9.04 18.31 -51.76
C ASP A 130 -8.65 17.43 -52.96
N GLU A 131 -9.42 16.36 -53.22
CA GLU A 131 -9.45 15.68 -54.52
C GLU A 131 -10.14 16.58 -55.54
N SER A 132 -9.53 17.73 -55.85
CA SER A 132 -9.95 18.58 -56.96
C SER A 132 -8.75 19.11 -57.72
N SER A 133 -8.05 18.23 -58.43
CA SER A 133 -7.46 18.54 -59.74
C SER A 133 -6.81 17.30 -60.37
N SER A 134 -7.64 16.53 -61.08
CA SER A 134 -7.15 15.74 -62.20
C SER A 134 -6.61 16.68 -63.29
N SER A 135 -5.30 16.95 -63.31
CA SER A 135 -4.51 17.04 -64.55
C SER A 135 -3.03 17.37 -64.30
N SER A 136 -2.18 16.43 -64.75
CA SER A 136 -0.81 16.57 -65.27
C SER A 136 0.38 16.86 -64.33
N SER A 137 1.40 16.00 -64.53
CA SER A 137 2.84 16.11 -64.28
C SER A 137 3.36 16.09 -62.84
N SER A 138 3.88 14.91 -62.47
CA SER A 138 5.19 14.69 -61.83
C SER A 138 5.76 15.79 -60.92
N SER A 139 5.39 15.72 -59.64
CA SER A 139 6.29 15.87 -58.50
C SER A 139 5.50 15.52 -57.25
N THR A 140 6.16 14.83 -56.31
CA THR A 140 5.66 14.44 -54.99
C THR A 140 4.91 15.59 -54.32
N SER A 141 3.58 15.51 -54.29
CA SER A 141 2.72 16.42 -53.56
C SER A 141 2.73 16.02 -52.08
N ASP A 142 3.70 16.55 -51.33
CA ASP A 142 3.58 16.62 -49.88
C ASP A 142 2.38 17.51 -49.56
N VAL A 143 1.28 16.88 -49.17
CA VAL A 143 0.11 17.57 -48.58
C VAL A 143 0.58 18.13 -47.25
N THR A 144 1.18 19.31 -47.29
CA THR A 144 1.51 20.09 -46.10
C THR A 144 0.27 20.90 -45.75
N CYS A 145 -0.50 20.42 -44.76
CA CYS A 145 -1.52 21.24 -44.10
C CYS A 145 -0.76 22.40 -43.41
N THR A 146 -0.57 23.51 -44.14
CA THR A 146 0.18 24.66 -43.65
C THR A 146 -0.57 25.31 -42.49
N THR A 147 0.20 25.80 -41.52
CA THR A 147 -0.20 26.24 -40.19
C THR A 147 -1.11 27.47 -40.12
N GLU A 148 -1.60 27.99 -41.25
CA GLU A 148 -2.36 29.24 -41.32
C GLU A 148 -3.88 29.07 -41.51
N GLU A 149 -4.38 27.93 -42.00
CA GLU A 149 -5.83 27.61 -42.01
C GLU A 149 -6.21 26.81 -40.75
N GLN A 150 -6.18 27.51 -39.62
CA GLN A 150 -6.08 26.93 -38.29
C GLN A 150 -7.31 26.13 -37.78
N TYR A 151 -8.40 25.93 -38.55
CA TYR A 151 -9.65 25.40 -37.99
C TYR A 151 -10.49 24.42 -38.82
N SER A 152 -10.06 23.96 -40.01
CA SER A 152 -10.87 22.99 -40.77
C SER A 152 -10.45 21.52 -40.56
N TYR A 153 -9.99 21.16 -39.36
CA TYR A 153 -9.76 19.75 -39.03
C TYR A 153 -11.08 18.98 -38.86
N MET A 154 -12.21 19.66 -38.71
CA MET A 154 -13.47 19.02 -38.33
C MET A 154 -14.67 19.79 -38.90
N PRO A 155 -15.75 19.09 -39.34
CA PRO A 155 -16.99 19.75 -39.77
C PRO A 155 -17.54 20.72 -38.71
N SER A 156 -18.04 21.89 -39.15
CA SER A 156 -18.42 23.01 -38.25
C SER A 156 -19.47 22.66 -37.20
N ASN A 157 -20.40 21.77 -37.53
CA ASN A 157 -21.40 21.22 -36.62
C ASN A 157 -20.77 20.36 -35.53
N ILE A 158 -19.79 19.52 -35.87
CA ILE A 158 -19.08 18.68 -34.90
C ILE A 158 -18.13 19.53 -34.05
N TYR A 159 -17.44 20.50 -34.64
CA TYR A 159 -16.62 21.45 -33.89
C TYR A 159 -17.44 22.16 -32.81
N THR A 160 -18.61 22.69 -33.19
CA THR A 160 -19.52 23.34 -32.24
C THR A 160 -19.98 22.38 -31.15
N ALA A 161 -20.31 21.13 -31.50
CA ALA A 161 -20.68 20.10 -30.52
C ALA A 161 -19.53 19.81 -29.52
N VAL A 162 -18.29 19.68 -30.01
CA VAL A 162 -17.10 19.50 -29.18
C VAL A 162 -16.89 20.68 -28.24
N MET A 163 -17.09 21.91 -28.70
CA MET A 163 -16.97 23.11 -27.87
C MET A 163 -18.06 23.20 -26.79
N VAL A 164 -19.29 22.78 -27.10
CA VAL A 164 -20.39 22.71 -26.12
C VAL A 164 -20.10 21.65 -25.06
N LEU A 165 -19.70 20.44 -25.48
CA LEU A 165 -19.29 19.38 -24.54
C LEU A 165 -18.09 19.81 -23.70
N GLY A 166 -17.10 20.48 -24.31
CA GLY A 166 -15.94 21.04 -23.64
C GLY A 166 -16.29 22.12 -22.62
N SER A 167 -17.35 22.89 -22.85
CA SER A 167 -17.85 23.88 -21.89
C SER A 167 -18.43 23.22 -20.64
N PHE A 168 -19.22 22.15 -20.82
CA PHE A 168 -19.69 21.33 -19.69
C PHE A 168 -18.52 20.66 -18.97
N HIS A 169 -17.55 20.14 -19.72
CA HIS A 169 -16.34 19.55 -19.16
C HIS A 169 -15.57 20.55 -18.29
N LEU A 170 -15.35 21.78 -18.76
CA LEU A 170 -14.73 22.84 -17.97
C LEU A 170 -15.49 23.13 -16.66
N VAL A 171 -16.82 23.18 -16.71
CA VAL A 171 -17.65 23.36 -15.50
C VAL A 171 -17.39 22.23 -14.50
N PHE A 172 -17.34 20.98 -14.96
CA PHE A 172 -17.02 19.85 -14.10
C PHE A 172 -15.57 19.93 -13.57
N SER A 173 -14.60 20.32 -14.40
CA SER A 173 -13.20 20.53 -13.98
C SER A 173 -13.09 21.58 -12.86
N ILE A 174 -13.85 22.67 -12.95
CA ILE A 174 -13.92 23.71 -11.91
C ILE A 174 -14.54 23.15 -10.63
N ILE A 175 -15.65 22.39 -10.74
CA ILE A 175 -16.31 21.76 -9.59
C ILE A 175 -15.37 20.77 -8.89
N LEU A 176 -14.64 19.95 -9.67
CA LEU A 176 -13.68 18.98 -9.15
C LEU A 176 -12.54 19.68 -8.40
N MET A 177 -11.94 20.71 -8.99
CA MET A 177 -10.91 21.52 -8.33
C MET A 177 -11.44 22.17 -7.06
N ALA A 178 -12.60 22.83 -7.10
CA ALA A 178 -13.20 23.47 -5.93
C ALA A 178 -13.48 22.47 -4.80
N ASN A 179 -14.01 21.28 -5.14
CA ASN A 179 -14.25 20.21 -4.18
C ASN A 179 -12.95 19.73 -3.53
N PHE A 180 -11.90 19.54 -4.33
CA PHE A 180 -10.59 19.13 -3.81
C PHE A 180 -9.99 20.20 -2.88
N LEU A 181 -10.06 21.48 -3.27
CA LEU A 181 -9.59 22.60 -2.46
C LEU A 181 -10.36 22.79 -1.15
N ILE A 182 -11.67 22.49 -1.12
CA ILE A 182 -12.50 22.64 0.09
C ILE A 182 -12.42 21.40 0.98
N GLY A 183 -12.35 20.21 0.39
CA GLY A 183 -12.37 18.93 1.09
C GLY A 183 -11.01 18.51 1.62
N ASN A 184 -10.01 18.44 0.74
CA ASN A 184 -8.75 17.74 1.01
C ASN A 184 -7.61 18.69 1.38
N VAL A 185 -7.51 19.85 0.72
CA VAL A 185 -6.41 20.81 0.99
C VAL A 185 -6.34 21.28 2.45
N PRO A 186 -7.45 21.57 3.17
CA PRO A 186 -7.38 21.94 4.57
C PRO A 186 -6.80 20.82 5.44
N ALA A 187 -7.14 19.56 5.13
CA ALA A 187 -6.59 18.40 5.83
C ALA A 187 -5.09 18.24 5.56
N ILE A 188 -4.66 18.38 4.30
CA ILE A 188 -3.23 18.37 3.91
C ILE A 188 -2.45 19.46 4.65
N ILE A 189 -3.00 20.68 4.72
CA ILE A 189 -2.37 21.79 5.43
C ILE A 189 -2.29 21.50 6.93
N ALA A 190 -3.37 21.02 7.54
CA ALA A 190 -3.40 20.68 8.97
C ALA A 190 -2.36 19.60 9.32
N MET A 191 -2.28 18.54 8.52
CA MET A 191 -1.26 17.49 8.64
C MET A 191 0.15 18.05 8.47
N GLY A 192 0.38 18.91 7.47
CA GLY A 192 1.67 19.58 7.26
C GLY A 192 2.11 20.43 8.45
N TRP A 193 1.18 21.14 9.10
CA TRP A 193 1.47 21.88 10.33
C TRP A 193 1.78 20.98 11.52
N LYS A 194 1.06 19.86 11.69
CA LYS A 194 1.38 18.85 12.71
C LYS A 194 2.77 18.27 12.47
N TRP A 195 3.07 17.85 11.25
CA TRP A 195 4.37 17.32 10.84
C TRP A 195 5.51 18.30 11.12
N LYS A 196 5.38 19.56 10.70
CA LYS A 196 6.38 20.60 10.98
C LYS A 196 6.64 20.77 12.47
N LYS A 197 5.58 20.76 13.28
CA LYS A 197 5.69 20.87 14.74
C LYS A 197 6.44 19.68 15.33
N MET A 198 6.17 18.46 14.87
CA MET A 198 6.84 17.24 15.33
C MET A 198 8.34 17.27 15.03
N ILE A 199 8.72 17.67 13.82
CA ILE A 199 10.12 17.86 13.42
C ILE A 199 10.80 18.97 14.24
N GLU A 200 10.13 20.10 14.46
CA GLU A 200 10.65 21.18 15.31
C GLU A 200 10.84 20.74 16.77
N SER A 201 10.00 19.84 17.26
CA SER A 201 10.12 19.24 18.59
C SER A 201 11.09 18.05 18.69
N LYS A 202 11.77 17.68 17.60
CA LYS A 202 12.64 16.49 17.52
C LYS A 202 11.93 15.17 17.89
N LEU A 203 10.62 15.12 17.67
CA LEU A 203 9.82 13.90 17.87
C LEU A 203 9.81 13.04 16.60
N LEU A 204 10.20 13.59 15.47
CA LEU A 204 10.21 12.92 14.18
C LEU A 204 11.50 13.28 13.44
N GLU A 205 12.21 12.26 12.96
CA GLU A 205 13.45 12.40 12.18
C GLU A 205 13.16 12.38 10.67
N PHE A 206 14.08 12.88 9.86
CA PHE A 206 13.93 12.85 8.40
C PHE A 206 14.35 11.49 7.84
N ASP A 207 13.51 10.92 6.97
CA ASP A 207 13.82 9.66 6.27
C ASP A 207 15.03 9.77 5.32
N SER A 208 15.31 10.98 4.80
CA SER A 208 16.36 11.22 3.82
C SER A 208 17.16 12.50 4.14
N PRO A 209 18.50 12.47 4.00
CA PRO A 209 19.33 13.67 4.10
C PRO A 209 18.93 14.78 3.13
N GLN A 210 18.34 14.42 1.97
CA GLN A 210 17.88 15.39 0.97
C GLN A 210 16.66 16.16 1.47
N ASP A 211 15.73 15.47 2.13
CA ASP A 211 14.52 16.09 2.68
C ASP A 211 14.86 17.03 3.84
N GLU A 212 15.84 16.66 4.67
CA GLU A 212 16.37 17.53 5.71
C GLU A 212 16.96 18.82 5.12
N GLN A 213 17.79 18.71 4.07
CA GLN A 213 18.37 19.87 3.40
C GLN A 213 17.30 20.80 2.80
N ILE A 214 16.33 20.24 2.08
CA ILE A 214 15.22 20.99 1.48
C ILE A 214 14.42 21.70 2.56
N PHE A 215 14.10 21.01 3.65
CA PHE A 215 13.34 21.59 4.74
C PHE A 215 14.09 22.71 5.46
N ASN A 216 15.39 22.55 5.72
CA ASN A 216 16.21 23.59 6.32
C ASN A 216 16.31 24.82 5.42
N LEU A 217 16.39 24.62 4.11
CA LEU A 217 16.38 25.69 3.12
C LEU A 217 15.02 26.41 3.08
N ALA A 218 13.92 25.65 3.03
CA ALA A 218 12.57 26.19 3.11
C ALA A 218 12.34 26.96 4.42
N ARG A 219 12.77 26.43 5.56
CA ARG A 219 12.68 27.13 6.86
C ARG A 219 13.43 28.44 6.88
N LYS A 220 14.62 28.51 6.26
CA LYS A 220 15.45 29.72 6.23
C LYS A 220 14.82 30.84 5.39
N TYR A 221 14.18 30.50 4.28
CA TYR A 221 13.72 31.47 3.29
C TYR A 221 12.20 31.67 3.25
N LEU A 222 11.40 30.74 3.75
CA LEU A 222 9.94 30.74 3.59
C LEU A 222 9.22 31.34 4.81
N PRO A 223 8.47 32.44 4.64
CA PRO A 223 7.70 33.06 5.73
C PRO A 223 6.66 32.11 6.32
N ASN A 224 6.35 32.25 7.61
CA ASN A 224 5.36 31.41 8.32
C ASN A 224 3.99 31.31 7.62
N LYS A 225 3.55 32.36 6.92
CA LYS A 225 2.27 32.38 6.19
C LYS A 225 2.29 31.57 4.88
N MET A 226 3.48 31.31 4.31
CA MET A 226 3.64 30.57 3.06
C MET A 226 3.77 29.06 3.26
N TRP A 227 3.94 28.59 4.50
CA TRP A 227 4.01 27.15 4.81
C TRP A 227 2.75 26.41 4.40
N SER A 228 1.57 26.99 4.61
CA SER A 228 0.31 26.39 4.15
C SER A 228 0.27 26.21 2.63
N VAL A 229 0.81 27.18 1.87
CA VAL A 229 0.91 27.08 0.41
C VAL A 229 1.94 26.01 0.02
N TYR A 230 3.09 25.96 0.69
CA TYR A 230 4.10 24.94 0.47
C TYR A 230 3.56 23.53 0.68
N PHE A 231 2.82 23.28 1.77
CA PHE A 231 2.22 21.97 2.03
C PHE A 231 1.18 21.59 0.97
N ALA A 232 0.35 22.54 0.54
CA ALA A 232 -0.58 22.28 -0.55
C ALA A 232 0.17 21.95 -1.86
N MET A 233 1.16 22.76 -2.26
CA MET A 233 1.88 22.56 -3.53
C MET A 233 2.79 21.32 -3.55
N LYS A 234 3.16 20.76 -2.40
CA LYS A 234 3.90 19.50 -2.32
C LYS A 234 3.03 18.29 -2.71
N ASP A 235 1.71 18.43 -2.56
CA ASP A 235 0.78 17.35 -2.87
C ASP A 235 0.61 17.16 -4.39
N PHE A 236 0.72 15.92 -4.85
CA PHE A 236 0.59 15.56 -6.27
C PHE A 236 -0.80 15.92 -6.83
N TRP A 237 -1.86 15.73 -6.04
CA TRP A 237 -3.23 15.91 -6.51
C TRP A 237 -3.58 17.39 -6.74
N VAL A 238 -2.93 18.33 -6.05
CA VAL A 238 -3.07 19.76 -6.35
C VAL A 238 -2.67 20.05 -7.79
N TRP A 239 -1.51 19.56 -8.22
CA TRP A 239 -1.04 19.73 -9.59
C TRP A 239 -1.89 18.97 -10.60
N TYR A 240 -2.32 17.77 -10.24
CA TYR A 240 -3.24 16.98 -11.06
C TYR A 240 -4.49 17.78 -11.45
N TYR A 241 -5.23 18.29 -10.46
CA TYR A 241 -6.45 19.07 -10.72
C TYR A 241 -6.14 20.43 -11.37
N ALA A 242 -4.98 21.02 -11.11
CA ALA A 242 -4.55 22.25 -11.76
C ALA A 242 -4.32 22.06 -13.25
N PHE A 243 -3.60 21.00 -13.65
CA PHE A 243 -3.40 20.65 -15.05
C PHE A 243 -4.69 20.19 -15.72
N TYR A 244 -5.55 19.44 -15.01
CA TYR A 244 -6.88 19.06 -15.50
C TYR A 244 -7.72 20.29 -15.85
N LEU A 245 -7.73 21.31 -14.98
CA LEU A 245 -8.40 22.58 -15.27
C LEU A 245 -7.71 23.36 -16.40
N LEU A 246 -6.37 23.43 -16.40
CA LEU A 246 -5.59 24.12 -17.42
C LEU A 246 -5.89 23.59 -18.82
N PHE A 247 -5.86 22.27 -19.01
CA PHE A 247 -6.13 21.65 -20.30
C PHE A 247 -7.58 21.84 -20.73
N SER A 248 -8.53 21.87 -19.80
CA SER A 248 -9.94 22.22 -20.11
C SER A 248 -10.06 23.67 -20.62
N VAL A 249 -9.34 24.61 -20.00
CA VAL A 249 -9.32 26.02 -20.44
C VAL A 249 -8.64 26.16 -21.80
N LEU A 250 -7.49 25.52 -22.01
CA LEU A 250 -6.77 25.55 -23.29
C LEU A 250 -7.56 24.86 -24.42
N GLY A 251 -8.35 23.83 -24.09
CA GLY A 251 -9.28 23.15 -24.98
C GLY A 251 -10.31 24.10 -25.60
N LEU A 252 -10.82 25.03 -24.80
CA LEU A 252 -11.79 26.03 -25.25
C LEU A 252 -11.13 27.29 -25.81
N ALA A 253 -10.04 27.76 -25.20
CA ALA A 253 -9.44 29.04 -25.54
C ALA A 253 -8.51 28.97 -26.76
N ARG A 254 -7.89 27.81 -27.03
CA ARG A 254 -6.85 27.69 -28.05
C ARG A 254 -7.14 26.65 -29.13
N SER A 255 -7.44 25.41 -28.76
CA SER A 255 -7.77 24.34 -29.72
C SER A 255 -8.36 23.12 -29.01
N PRO A 256 -9.36 22.43 -29.59
CA PRO A 256 -9.93 21.21 -29.00
C PRO A 256 -8.90 20.09 -28.73
N VAL A 257 -7.74 20.09 -29.39
CA VAL A 257 -6.68 19.07 -29.18
C VAL A 257 -6.23 18.95 -27.72
N TRP A 258 -6.32 20.03 -26.93
CA TRP A 258 -5.96 19.99 -25.52
C TRP A 258 -6.90 19.09 -24.69
N PHE A 259 -8.09 18.77 -25.18
CA PHE A 259 -8.96 17.80 -24.53
C PHE A 259 -8.39 16.37 -24.55
N ALA A 260 -7.43 16.06 -25.44
CA ALA A 260 -6.75 14.76 -25.49
C ALA A 260 -5.91 14.45 -24.25
N PHE A 261 -5.35 15.47 -23.59
CA PHE A 261 -4.56 15.25 -22.36
C PHE A 261 -5.40 14.71 -21.20
N HIS A 262 -6.71 14.92 -21.19
CA HIS A 262 -7.59 14.35 -20.17
C HIS A 262 -7.75 12.84 -20.30
N VAL A 263 -7.36 12.21 -21.41
CA VAL A 263 -7.36 10.75 -21.54
C VAL A 263 -6.41 10.09 -20.53
N VAL A 264 -5.38 10.80 -20.08
CA VAL A 264 -4.47 10.32 -19.02
C VAL A 264 -5.21 10.08 -17.69
N ASP A 265 -6.35 10.75 -17.44
CA ASP A 265 -7.23 10.48 -16.28
C ASP A 265 -7.80 9.05 -16.30
N ILE A 266 -7.81 8.35 -17.43
CA ILE A 266 -8.16 6.93 -17.47
C ILE A 266 -7.15 6.11 -16.65
N CYS A 267 -5.86 6.46 -16.71
CA CYS A 267 -4.80 5.73 -16.03
C CYS A 267 -4.90 5.81 -14.51
N THR A 268 -5.46 6.90 -13.96
CA THR A 268 -5.62 7.08 -12.50
C THR A 268 -6.87 6.38 -11.96
N ARG A 269 -7.82 6.02 -12.83
CA ARG A 269 -9.10 5.41 -12.47
C ARG A 269 -9.07 3.89 -12.47
N VAL A 270 -8.24 3.30 -13.33
CA VAL A 270 -8.09 1.84 -13.40
C VAL A 270 -6.91 1.44 -12.54
N ARG A 271 -7.18 0.71 -11.44
CA ARG A 271 -6.15 0.27 -10.49
C ARG A 271 -4.93 -0.35 -11.17
N VAL A 272 -5.16 -1.25 -12.14
CA VAL A 272 -4.10 -1.92 -12.89
C VAL A 272 -3.21 -0.92 -13.64
N LEU A 273 -3.78 0.15 -14.22
CA LEU A 273 -3.00 1.18 -14.92
C LEU A 273 -2.22 2.06 -13.94
N THR A 274 -2.80 2.37 -12.77
CA THR A 274 -2.09 3.07 -11.70
C THR A 274 -0.87 2.26 -11.24
N ASP A 275 -1.02 0.95 -11.06
CA ASP A 275 0.07 0.07 -10.64
C ASP A 275 1.20 0.05 -11.68
N VAL A 276 0.85 0.00 -12.97
CA VAL A 276 1.80 0.12 -14.09
C VAL A 276 2.54 1.46 -14.06
N PHE A 277 1.81 2.57 -13.89
CA PHE A 277 2.44 3.89 -13.84
C PHE A 277 3.38 4.04 -12.64
N GLN A 278 2.96 3.57 -11.46
CA GLN A 278 3.81 3.58 -10.27
C GLN A 278 5.03 2.67 -10.40
N ALA A 279 4.94 1.57 -11.14
CA ALA A 279 6.09 0.70 -11.41
C ALA A 279 7.12 1.42 -12.30
N LEU A 280 6.65 2.12 -13.34
CA LEU A 280 7.53 2.92 -14.21
C LEU A 280 8.22 4.06 -13.44
N THR A 281 7.54 4.69 -12.49
CA THR A 281 8.11 5.81 -11.74
C THR A 281 9.02 5.41 -10.58
N ALA A 282 8.96 4.17 -10.10
CA ALA A 282 9.74 3.71 -8.93
C ALA A 282 11.26 3.85 -9.16
N ASN A 283 11.74 3.46 -10.34
CA ASN A 283 13.16 3.52 -10.70
C ASN A 283 13.47 4.59 -11.75
N ILE A 284 12.64 5.64 -11.82
CA ILE A 284 12.79 6.71 -12.83
C ILE A 284 14.16 7.40 -12.78
N LYS A 285 14.79 7.49 -11.60
CA LYS A 285 16.15 8.04 -11.45
C LYS A 285 17.19 7.20 -12.21
N GLN A 286 17.09 5.88 -12.13
CA GLN A 286 17.99 4.96 -12.84
C GLN A 286 17.71 4.98 -14.34
N VAL A 287 16.43 5.01 -14.75
CA VAL A 287 16.04 5.14 -16.16
C VAL A 287 16.55 6.46 -16.76
N ILE A 288 16.41 7.59 -16.06
CA ILE A 288 16.94 8.87 -16.52
C ILE A 288 18.47 8.83 -16.61
N ALA A 289 19.16 8.28 -15.60
CA ALA A 289 20.62 8.18 -15.63
C ALA A 289 21.14 7.36 -16.81
N THR A 290 20.45 6.24 -17.14
CA THR A 290 20.81 5.40 -18.30
C THR A 290 20.47 6.08 -19.63
N LEU A 291 19.36 6.80 -19.74
CA LEU A 291 19.05 7.62 -20.91
C LEU A 291 20.11 8.72 -21.13
N VAL A 292 20.56 9.38 -20.06
CA VAL A 292 21.64 10.37 -20.13
C VAL A 292 22.94 9.73 -20.62
N LEU A 293 23.28 8.53 -20.14
CA LEU A 293 24.43 7.77 -20.64
C LEU A 293 24.28 7.44 -22.14
N GLY A 294 23.09 7.02 -22.58
CA GLY A 294 22.78 6.80 -23.99
C GLY A 294 22.96 8.05 -24.84
N ILE A 295 22.47 9.19 -24.38
CA ILE A 295 22.65 10.50 -25.04
C ILE A 295 24.15 10.84 -25.18
N ILE A 296 24.94 10.59 -24.14
CA ILE A 296 26.40 10.81 -24.17
C ILE A 296 27.06 9.93 -25.24
N PHE A 297 26.71 8.64 -25.32
CA PHE A 297 27.25 7.78 -26.36
C PHE A 297 26.79 8.19 -27.76
N CYS A 298 25.51 8.51 -27.95
CA CYS A 298 25.01 9.04 -29.22
C CYS A 298 25.80 10.28 -29.68
N TYR A 299 26.10 11.21 -28.76
CA TYR A 299 26.95 12.36 -29.06
C TYR A 299 28.38 11.97 -29.46
N MET A 300 29.00 11.05 -28.72
CA MET A 300 30.35 10.57 -29.04
C MET A 300 30.42 9.90 -30.41
N PHE A 301 29.45 9.05 -30.74
CA PHE A 301 29.34 8.38 -32.03
C PHE A 301 29.11 9.38 -33.17
N ALA A 302 28.29 10.41 -32.97
CA ALA A 302 28.07 11.47 -33.96
C ALA A 302 29.34 12.28 -34.24
N VAL A 303 30.02 12.76 -33.19
CA VAL A 303 31.28 13.52 -33.31
C VAL A 303 32.35 12.68 -34.00
N TYR A 304 32.49 11.41 -33.61
CA TYR A 304 33.47 10.52 -34.21
C TYR A 304 33.19 10.27 -35.69
N ALA A 305 31.94 9.98 -36.05
CA ALA A 305 31.57 9.70 -37.44
C ALA A 305 31.84 10.92 -38.35
N ILE A 306 31.44 12.11 -37.91
CA ILE A 306 31.71 13.36 -38.62
C ILE A 306 33.21 13.62 -38.71
N GLY A 307 33.97 13.38 -37.64
CA GLY A 307 35.41 13.62 -37.63
C GLY A 307 36.20 12.66 -38.53
N ALA A 308 35.78 11.39 -38.60
CA ALA A 308 36.48 10.37 -39.37
C ALA A 308 36.09 10.35 -40.86
N TRP A 309 34.80 10.52 -41.17
CA TRP A 309 34.29 10.41 -42.54
C TRP A 309 33.82 11.74 -43.12
N GLY A 310 33.71 12.80 -42.33
CA GLY A 310 33.21 14.09 -42.80
C GLY A 310 31.68 14.18 -42.80
N TRP A 311 31.19 15.29 -43.34
CA TRP A 311 29.76 15.61 -43.40
C TRP A 311 29.06 14.85 -44.52
N ASN A 312 27.79 14.51 -44.34
CA ASN A 312 26.91 13.94 -45.36
C ASN A 312 27.37 12.59 -45.98
N ASN A 313 28.20 11.84 -45.27
CA ASN A 313 28.70 10.53 -45.72
C ASN A 313 27.99 9.34 -45.05
N TYR A 314 27.03 9.64 -44.18
CA TYR A 314 26.11 8.68 -43.61
C TYR A 314 24.81 9.39 -43.24
N GLU A 315 23.74 8.61 -43.13
CA GLU A 315 22.40 9.05 -42.76
C GLU A 315 21.66 7.97 -41.97
N PHE A 316 20.47 8.27 -41.46
CA PHE A 316 19.57 7.25 -40.93
C PHE A 316 18.40 7.05 -41.90
N GLY A 317 18.13 5.79 -42.25
CA GLY A 317 17.19 5.42 -43.32
C GLY A 317 15.73 5.90 -43.14
N ASP A 318 15.36 6.28 -41.91
CA ASP A 318 13.97 6.61 -41.55
C ASP A 318 13.63 8.12 -41.62
N GLY A 319 14.54 9.01 -42.08
CA GLY A 319 14.14 10.39 -42.44
C GLY A 319 15.01 11.55 -41.98
N GLY A 320 16.31 11.37 -41.79
CA GLY A 320 17.22 12.49 -41.47
C GLY A 320 17.78 13.22 -42.69
N GLY A 321 17.81 12.56 -43.85
CA GLY A 321 18.69 12.96 -44.95
C GLY A 321 20.15 13.04 -44.51
N GLY A 322 20.96 13.70 -45.33
CA GLY A 322 22.36 13.97 -45.05
C GLY A 322 22.62 14.73 -43.76
N ILE A 323 23.74 14.44 -43.09
CA ILE A 323 24.16 15.18 -41.89
C ILE A 323 25.04 16.38 -42.29
N TYR A 324 24.54 17.60 -42.06
CA TYR A 324 25.21 18.84 -42.48
C TYR A 324 25.77 19.68 -41.33
N SER A 325 25.39 19.38 -40.09
CA SER A 325 25.90 20.07 -38.90
C SER A 325 26.01 19.13 -37.71
N LEU A 326 26.79 19.52 -36.69
CA LEU A 326 26.96 18.68 -35.50
C LEU A 326 25.65 18.53 -34.72
N SER A 327 24.87 19.60 -34.61
CA SER A 327 23.56 19.57 -33.96
C SER A 327 22.58 18.66 -34.69
N ASP A 328 22.59 18.71 -36.02
CA ASP A 328 21.78 17.84 -36.88
C ASP A 328 22.18 16.37 -36.71
N GLY A 329 23.48 16.06 -36.84
CA GLY A 329 23.99 14.71 -36.60
C GLY A 329 23.65 14.17 -35.21
N PHE A 330 23.80 15.00 -34.17
CA PHE A 330 23.43 14.62 -32.80
C PHE A 330 21.93 14.36 -32.62
N LEU A 331 21.05 15.22 -33.16
CA LEU A 331 19.61 15.03 -33.09
C LEU A 331 19.17 13.78 -33.85
N GLN A 332 19.75 13.52 -35.03
CA GLN A 332 19.48 12.31 -35.80
C GLN A 332 19.91 11.04 -35.02
N HIS A 333 21.04 11.07 -34.31
CA HIS A 333 21.45 9.96 -33.45
C HIS A 333 20.53 9.73 -32.25
N ILE A 334 19.91 10.78 -31.71
CA ILE A 334 18.94 10.64 -30.62
C ILE A 334 17.61 10.06 -31.13
N ASP A 335 17.11 10.57 -32.25
CA ASP A 335 15.78 10.20 -32.76
C ASP A 335 15.78 8.82 -33.43
N TYR A 336 16.71 8.61 -34.36
CA TYR A 336 16.79 7.40 -35.19
C TYR A 336 17.81 6.38 -34.66
N GLY A 337 18.85 6.84 -33.98
CA GLY A 337 19.97 6.00 -33.57
C GLY A 337 19.65 4.90 -32.56
N LEU A 338 18.62 5.09 -31.73
CA LEU A 338 18.12 4.05 -30.84
C LEU A 338 17.27 2.99 -31.57
N ARG A 339 16.86 3.24 -32.82
CA ARG A 339 16.02 2.35 -33.64
C ARG A 339 16.83 1.55 -34.65
N GLY A 340 17.89 2.14 -35.20
CA GLY A 340 18.70 1.52 -36.25
C GLY A 340 20.12 2.10 -36.34
N PRO A 341 21.07 1.33 -36.89
CA PRO A 341 22.41 1.83 -37.15
C PRO A 341 22.39 2.84 -38.31
N PRO A 342 23.40 3.71 -38.41
CA PRO A 342 23.53 4.60 -39.56
C PRO A 342 23.80 3.81 -40.84
N ALA A 343 23.30 4.34 -41.96
CA ALA A 343 23.55 3.86 -43.29
C ALA A 343 24.59 4.76 -43.97
N TRP A 344 25.63 4.15 -44.53
CA TRP A 344 26.67 4.88 -45.25
C TRP A 344 26.19 5.22 -46.66
N THR A 345 26.37 6.49 -47.07
CA THR A 345 26.02 6.98 -48.41
C THR A 345 27.20 6.89 -49.39
N VAL A 346 28.37 6.48 -48.90
CA VAL A 346 29.60 6.31 -49.68
C VAL A 346 29.64 4.90 -50.28
N ASP A 347 29.98 4.80 -51.56
CA ASP A 347 30.03 3.54 -52.31
C ASP A 347 31.11 2.57 -51.79
N ASP A 348 32.24 3.10 -51.30
CA ASP A 348 33.37 2.31 -50.80
C ASP A 348 33.24 2.03 -49.30
N GLN A 349 32.74 0.83 -48.96
CA GLN A 349 32.71 0.38 -47.57
C GLN A 349 34.08 -0.08 -47.10
N THR A 350 34.60 0.61 -46.07
CA THR A 350 35.88 0.28 -45.44
C THR A 350 35.69 -0.57 -44.20
N ALA A 351 36.70 -1.37 -43.83
CA ALA A 351 36.68 -2.14 -42.57
C ALA A 351 36.39 -1.26 -41.34
N HIS A 352 36.83 0.00 -41.37
CA HIS A 352 36.62 0.98 -40.30
C HIS A 352 35.13 1.32 -40.12
N MET A 353 34.36 1.45 -41.21
CA MET A 353 32.90 1.66 -41.17
C MET A 353 32.19 0.45 -40.57
N TYR A 354 32.58 -0.77 -40.96
CA TYR A 354 32.02 -1.99 -40.36
C TYR A 354 32.24 -2.07 -38.85
N PHE A 355 33.43 -1.70 -38.36
CA PHE A 355 33.69 -1.66 -36.93
C PHE A 355 32.82 -0.60 -36.24
N TYR A 356 32.65 0.57 -36.85
CA TYR A 356 31.76 1.60 -36.32
C TYR A 356 30.33 1.06 -36.19
N ASP A 357 29.78 0.48 -37.25
CA ASP A 357 28.42 -0.07 -37.26
C ASP A 357 28.25 -1.19 -36.24
N PHE A 358 29.25 -2.06 -36.13
CA PHE A 358 29.27 -3.15 -35.15
C PHE A 358 29.20 -2.61 -33.72
N PHE A 359 30.07 -1.65 -33.37
CA PHE A 359 30.08 -1.07 -32.02
C PHE A 359 28.84 -0.23 -31.75
N TYR A 360 28.33 0.47 -32.77
CA TYR A 360 27.10 1.23 -32.67
C TYR A 360 25.92 0.31 -32.36
N ASN A 361 25.74 -0.74 -33.16
CA ASN A 361 24.68 -1.73 -32.97
C ASN A 361 24.80 -2.43 -31.62
N MET A 362 26.00 -2.86 -31.24
CA MET A 362 26.24 -3.53 -29.96
C MET A 362 25.93 -2.61 -28.76
N LEU A 363 26.47 -1.39 -28.74
CA LEU A 363 26.39 -0.51 -27.57
C LEU A 363 25.04 0.23 -27.49
N ILE A 364 24.59 0.84 -28.58
CA ILE A 364 23.40 1.71 -28.59
C ILE A 364 22.12 0.89 -28.75
N ILE A 365 22.09 -0.08 -29.66
CA ILE A 365 20.83 -0.76 -30.01
C ILE A 365 20.63 -1.99 -29.12
N LEU A 366 21.64 -2.85 -29.00
CA LEU A 366 21.49 -4.09 -28.22
C LEU A 366 21.63 -3.82 -26.72
N ILE A 367 22.76 -3.26 -26.28
CA ILE A 367 23.05 -3.14 -24.84
C ILE A 367 22.21 -2.03 -24.19
N MET A 368 22.18 -0.81 -24.73
CA MET A 368 21.46 0.31 -24.08
C MET A 368 19.95 0.05 -23.98
N VAL A 369 19.30 -0.40 -25.07
CA VAL A 369 17.87 -0.71 -25.05
C VAL A 369 17.56 -1.89 -24.11
N ALA A 370 18.42 -2.92 -24.09
CA ALA A 370 18.28 -4.04 -23.16
C ALA A 370 18.43 -3.60 -21.69
N ILE A 371 19.33 -2.68 -21.39
CA ILE A 371 19.47 -2.13 -20.02
C ILE A 371 18.22 -1.35 -19.61
N ILE A 372 17.71 -0.46 -20.46
CA ILE A 372 16.52 0.36 -20.14
C ILE A 372 15.30 -0.55 -19.92
N THR A 373 15.06 -1.49 -20.83
CA THR A 373 13.96 -2.46 -20.70
C THR A 373 14.16 -3.40 -19.51
N GLY A 374 15.40 -3.82 -19.24
CA GLY A 374 15.77 -4.62 -18.07
C GLY A 374 15.44 -3.93 -16.75
N ILE A 375 15.83 -2.66 -16.57
CA ILE A 375 15.49 -1.88 -15.36
C ILE A 375 13.97 -1.84 -15.15
N ILE A 376 13.20 -1.64 -16.21
CA ILE A 376 11.73 -1.60 -16.12
C ILE A 376 11.18 -2.98 -15.72
N ILE A 377 11.64 -4.06 -16.37
CA ILE A 377 11.21 -5.44 -16.09
C ILE A 377 11.55 -5.85 -14.65
N ASP A 378 12.76 -5.56 -14.19
CA ASP A 378 13.21 -5.87 -12.83
C ASP A 378 12.33 -5.12 -11.81
N THR A 379 12.01 -3.85 -12.06
CA THR A 379 11.09 -3.09 -11.21
C THR A 379 9.70 -3.75 -11.11
N PHE A 380 9.18 -4.27 -12.21
CA PHE A 380 7.92 -5.01 -12.21
C PHE A 380 8.03 -6.38 -11.51
N ALA A 381 9.16 -7.05 -11.60
CA ALA A 381 9.42 -8.28 -10.87
C ALA A 381 9.49 -8.02 -9.36
N ASP A 382 10.26 -7.02 -8.94
CA ASP A 382 10.42 -6.62 -7.54
C ASP A 382 9.10 -6.23 -6.90
N LYS A 383 8.29 -5.40 -7.58
CA LYS A 383 6.96 -5.04 -7.08
C LYS A 383 6.03 -6.24 -6.90
N ARG A 384 6.09 -7.24 -7.80
CA ARG A 384 5.27 -8.44 -7.66
C ARG A 384 5.73 -9.29 -6.48
N SER A 385 7.03 -9.55 -6.37
CA SER A 385 7.62 -10.30 -5.25
C SER A 385 7.30 -9.64 -3.91
N ALA A 386 7.42 -8.31 -3.81
CA ALA A 386 7.08 -7.57 -2.59
C ALA A 386 5.59 -7.67 -2.24
N MET A 387 4.69 -7.60 -3.24
CA MET A 387 3.25 -7.79 -3.00
C MET A 387 2.93 -9.21 -2.55
N ASP A 388 3.55 -10.22 -3.16
CA ASP A 388 3.39 -11.62 -2.77
C ASP A 388 3.88 -11.87 -1.34
N GLU A 389 5.02 -11.27 -0.95
CA GLU A 389 5.55 -11.34 0.42
C GLU A 389 4.59 -10.69 1.44
N ILE A 390 4.10 -9.48 1.15
CA ILE A 390 3.12 -8.79 2.01
C ILE A 390 1.84 -9.61 2.14
N GLU A 391 1.33 -10.18 1.04
CA GLU A 391 0.12 -11.01 1.07
C GLU A 391 0.33 -12.28 1.90
N ASN A 392 1.50 -12.90 1.81
CA ASN A 392 1.86 -14.06 2.62
C ASN A 392 1.97 -13.72 4.11
N ASP A 393 2.56 -12.58 4.47
CA ASP A 393 2.63 -12.10 5.86
C ASP A 393 1.22 -11.82 6.42
N ILE A 394 0.36 -11.12 5.67
CA ILE A 394 -1.03 -10.84 6.07
C ILE A 394 -1.83 -12.13 6.29
N LYS A 395 -1.60 -13.17 5.48
CA LYS A 395 -2.31 -14.45 5.60
C LYS A 395 -1.80 -15.30 6.76
N ASN A 396 -0.50 -15.30 7.01
CA ASN A 396 0.14 -16.32 7.86
C ASN A 396 0.72 -15.77 9.18
N VAL A 397 0.79 -14.47 9.38
CA VAL A 397 1.36 -13.87 10.59
C VAL A 397 0.36 -12.89 11.19
N CYS A 398 0.11 -12.99 12.50
CA CYS A 398 -0.75 -12.03 13.18
C CYS A 398 -0.06 -10.66 13.22
N PHE A 399 -0.75 -9.61 12.76
CA PHE A 399 -0.19 -8.27 12.66
C PHE A 399 0.25 -7.68 14.02
N ILE A 400 -0.42 -8.05 15.12
CA ILE A 400 -0.22 -7.45 16.44
C ILE A 400 0.82 -8.21 17.28
N CYS A 401 0.68 -9.52 17.43
CA CYS A 401 1.65 -10.30 18.21
C CYS A 401 2.82 -10.84 17.38
N SER A 402 2.77 -10.76 16.05
CA SER A 402 3.79 -11.32 15.15
C SER A 402 4.02 -12.83 15.30
N LEU A 403 3.00 -13.55 15.78
CA LEU A 403 3.00 -15.01 15.84
C LEU A 403 2.46 -15.60 14.55
N ASN A 404 3.08 -16.70 14.12
CA ASN A 404 2.69 -17.42 12.89
C ASN A 404 1.43 -18.26 13.12
N ARG A 405 0.57 -18.32 12.10
CA ARG A 405 -0.62 -19.17 11.99
C ARG A 405 -0.34 -20.62 12.41
N ASP A 406 0.83 -21.17 12.05
CA ASP A 406 1.23 -22.53 12.40
C ASP A 406 1.19 -22.81 13.91
N LEU A 407 1.49 -21.80 14.75
CA LEU A 407 1.44 -21.95 16.20
C LEU A 407 0.01 -22.13 16.71
N PHE A 408 -0.93 -21.37 16.15
CA PHE A 408 -2.35 -21.44 16.49
C PHE A 408 -2.97 -22.74 15.98
N ASP A 409 -2.61 -23.16 14.77
CA ASP A 409 -3.09 -24.41 14.18
C ASP A 409 -2.65 -25.64 15.00
N ARG A 410 -1.42 -25.63 15.55
CA ARG A 410 -0.93 -26.69 16.47
C ARG A 410 -1.77 -26.80 17.74
N LYS A 411 -2.17 -25.67 18.31
CA LYS A 411 -3.05 -25.59 19.50
C LYS A 411 -4.54 -25.63 19.16
N ARG A 412 -4.91 -25.88 17.89
CA ARG A 412 -6.30 -25.93 17.40
C ARG A 412 -7.11 -24.64 17.65
N ILE A 413 -6.43 -23.50 17.76
CA ILE A 413 -7.06 -22.19 17.87
C ILE A 413 -7.30 -21.64 16.46
N PRO A 414 -8.54 -21.27 16.07
CA PRO A 414 -8.78 -20.70 14.75
C PRO A 414 -8.07 -19.34 14.57
N PHE A 415 -7.06 -19.30 13.71
CA PHE A 415 -6.26 -18.08 13.48
C PHE A 415 -7.09 -16.86 13.05
N ASN A 416 -8.13 -17.06 12.23
CA ASN A 416 -8.99 -15.95 11.79
C ASN A 416 -9.80 -15.35 12.94
N ASP A 417 -10.19 -16.16 13.94
CA ASP A 417 -10.89 -15.68 15.14
C ASP A 417 -9.93 -14.89 16.03
N HIS A 418 -8.69 -15.37 16.18
CA HIS A 418 -7.65 -14.64 16.87
C HIS A 418 -7.40 -13.25 16.27
N VAL A 419 -7.20 -13.16 14.95
CA VAL A 419 -6.95 -11.87 14.27
C VAL A 419 -8.17 -10.94 14.29
N SER A 420 -9.39 -11.47 14.22
CA SER A 420 -10.60 -10.65 14.13
C SER A 420 -11.17 -10.19 15.47
N LYS A 421 -11.07 -11.03 16.51
CA LYS A 421 -11.65 -10.78 17.85
C LYS A 421 -10.61 -10.36 18.88
N ASP A 422 -9.47 -11.04 18.91
CA ASP A 422 -8.45 -10.79 19.94
C ASP A 422 -7.50 -9.68 19.50
N HIS A 423 -6.89 -9.84 18.32
CA HIS A 423 -5.80 -9.01 17.79
C HIS A 423 -6.22 -8.23 16.53
N ASN A 424 -7.39 -7.61 16.59
CA ASN A 424 -7.86 -6.76 15.52
C ASN A 424 -7.06 -5.45 15.49
N ALA A 425 -6.25 -5.26 14.44
CA ALA A 425 -5.39 -4.08 14.32
C ALA A 425 -6.16 -2.75 14.37
N TRP A 426 -7.39 -2.72 13.82
CA TRP A 426 -8.21 -1.50 13.81
C TRP A 426 -8.72 -1.13 15.20
N ASN A 427 -8.93 -2.11 16.09
CA ASN A 427 -9.33 -1.82 17.46
C ASN A 427 -8.25 -1.02 18.19
N TYR A 428 -6.97 -1.19 17.88
CA TYR A 428 -5.89 -0.37 18.47
C TYR A 428 -5.98 1.09 18.03
N VAL A 429 -6.29 1.34 16.75
CA VAL A 429 -6.52 2.70 16.22
C VAL A 429 -7.74 3.32 16.91
N TYR A 430 -8.83 2.57 17.04
CA TYR A 430 -10.06 3.04 17.67
C TYR A 430 -9.88 3.28 19.17
N TYR A 431 -9.09 2.44 19.83
CA TYR A 431 -8.75 2.59 21.24
C TYR A 431 -7.92 3.85 21.48
N ARG A 432 -6.96 4.14 20.60
CA ARG A 432 -6.21 5.41 20.62
C ARG A 432 -7.16 6.61 20.49
N MET A 433 -8.03 6.63 19.49
CA MET A 433 -9.03 7.70 19.32
C MET A 433 -9.97 7.82 20.53
N TYR A 434 -10.36 6.70 21.14
CA TYR A 434 -11.14 6.66 22.38
C TYR A 434 -10.39 7.34 23.53
N LEU A 435 -9.12 7.03 23.74
CA LEU A 435 -8.29 7.64 24.78
C LEU A 435 -8.10 9.15 24.55
N GLU A 436 -7.99 9.59 23.30
CA GLU A 436 -7.87 11.01 22.94
C GLU A 436 -9.15 11.80 23.22
N GLY A 437 -10.32 11.23 22.90
CA GLY A 437 -11.62 11.87 23.12
C GLY A 437 -12.08 11.92 24.58
N LYS A 438 -11.47 11.11 25.47
CA LYS A 438 -11.83 11.02 26.89
C LYS A 438 -11.14 12.10 27.73
N ALA A 439 -11.87 12.70 28.66
CA ALA A 439 -11.32 13.74 29.53
C ALA A 439 -10.22 13.17 30.46
N PRO A 440 -9.15 13.92 30.78
CA PRO A 440 -8.06 13.42 31.63
C PRO A 440 -8.50 12.93 33.02
N SER A 441 -9.61 13.45 33.55
CA SER A 441 -10.19 13.06 34.84
C SER A 441 -10.98 11.74 34.79
N GLU A 442 -11.38 11.29 33.60
CA GLU A 442 -12.20 10.08 33.41
C GLU A 442 -11.34 8.85 33.05
N LEU A 443 -10.04 9.04 32.83
CA LEU A 443 -9.12 7.96 32.52
C LEU A 443 -8.87 7.09 33.75
N THR A 444 -9.03 5.78 33.58
CA THR A 444 -8.58 4.80 34.59
C THR A 444 -7.06 4.81 34.69
N ALA A 445 -6.51 4.22 35.75
CA ALA A 445 -5.06 4.13 35.93
C ALA A 445 -4.36 3.41 34.75
N ILE A 446 -4.97 2.34 34.24
CA ILE A 446 -4.46 1.57 33.09
C ILE A 446 -4.55 2.39 31.80
N GLU A 447 -5.69 3.03 31.55
CA GLU A 447 -5.88 3.91 30.38
C GLU A 447 -4.87 5.06 30.38
N LYS A 448 -4.62 5.69 31.54
CA LYS A 448 -3.63 6.75 31.68
C LYS A 448 -2.22 6.25 31.36
N GLN A 449 -1.85 5.09 31.87
CA GLN A 449 -0.56 4.46 31.58
C GLN A 449 -0.39 4.18 30.08
N LEU A 450 -1.41 3.63 29.42
CA LEU A 450 -1.38 3.34 27.99
C LEU A 450 -1.35 4.61 27.15
N LYS A 451 -2.14 5.63 27.52
CA LYS A 451 -2.13 6.94 26.85
C LYS A 451 -0.75 7.60 26.92
N GLU A 452 -0.05 7.49 28.05
CA GLU A 452 1.32 7.98 28.20
C GLU A 452 2.33 7.23 27.33
N LYS A 453 2.21 5.89 27.21
CA LYS A 453 3.06 5.08 26.31
C LYS A 453 2.82 5.42 24.84
N ILE A 454 1.56 5.46 24.41
CA ILE A 454 1.18 5.81 23.03
C ILE A 454 1.69 7.19 22.64
N ASN A 455 1.54 8.19 23.52
CA ASN A 455 2.03 9.56 23.26
C ASN A 455 3.55 9.67 23.18
N LYS A 456 4.27 8.70 23.74
CA LYS A 456 5.74 8.61 23.68
C LYS A 456 6.24 7.70 22.55
N GLN A 457 5.33 7.17 21.71
CA GLN A 457 5.63 6.14 20.71
C GLN A 457 6.35 4.93 21.31
N ASP A 458 6.02 4.57 22.55
CA ASP A 458 6.53 3.36 23.17
C ASP A 458 5.67 2.16 22.74
N ILE A 459 6.17 1.35 21.81
CA ILE A 459 5.50 0.12 21.32
C ILE A 459 5.43 -0.99 22.37
N GLY A 460 6.07 -0.86 23.53
CA GLY A 460 6.11 -1.87 24.59
C GLY A 460 4.78 -2.10 25.32
N PHE A 461 3.66 -1.55 24.83
CA PHE A 461 2.32 -1.99 25.26
C PHE A 461 1.71 -3.03 24.31
N PHE A 462 2.24 -3.24 23.11
CA PHE A 462 1.75 -4.31 22.24
C PHE A 462 2.16 -5.67 22.79
N PRO A 463 1.30 -6.70 22.65
CA PRO A 463 1.60 -8.07 23.08
C PRO A 463 2.50 -8.78 22.06
N ILE A 464 3.68 -8.24 21.79
CA ILE A 464 4.65 -8.85 20.85
C ILE A 464 5.06 -10.23 21.37
N GLN A 465 4.96 -11.24 20.52
CA GLN A 465 5.19 -12.66 20.83
C GLN A 465 4.31 -13.21 21.97
N LYS A 466 3.19 -12.56 22.30
CA LYS A 466 2.27 -12.99 23.36
C LYS A 466 0.82 -12.95 22.90
N ALA A 467 0.00 -13.86 23.38
CA ALA A 467 -1.44 -13.83 23.19
C ALA A 467 -2.13 -14.50 24.37
N LEU A 468 -3.17 -13.86 24.94
CA LEU A 468 -3.88 -14.41 26.09
C LEU A 468 -4.53 -15.77 25.82
N VAL A 469 -4.92 -16.03 24.58
CA VAL A 469 -5.48 -17.34 24.20
C VAL A 469 -4.42 -18.44 24.28
N LEU A 470 -3.16 -18.15 23.94
CA LEU A 470 -2.07 -19.12 23.99
C LEU A 470 -1.59 -19.36 25.42
N GLU A 471 -1.54 -18.30 26.25
CA GLU A 471 -1.22 -18.38 27.68
C GLU A 471 -2.27 -19.24 28.41
N ARG A 472 -3.56 -19.06 28.11
CA ARG A 472 -4.63 -19.90 28.70
C ARG A 472 -4.53 -21.37 28.31
N GLU A 473 -4.27 -21.68 27.05
CA GLU A 473 -4.07 -23.08 26.63
C GLU A 473 -2.84 -23.71 27.31
N GLU A 474 -1.76 -22.96 27.50
CA GLU A 474 -0.58 -23.45 28.25
C GLU A 474 -0.91 -23.72 29.72
N GLU A 475 -1.64 -22.81 30.37
CA GLU A 475 -2.10 -23.00 31.75
C GLU A 475 -3.01 -24.23 31.88
N GLU A 476 -3.91 -24.46 30.91
CA GLU A 476 -4.79 -25.64 30.89
C GLU A 476 -4.03 -26.95 30.67
N GLU A 477 -3.01 -26.96 29.80
CA GLU A 477 -2.12 -28.11 29.59
C GLU A 477 -1.27 -28.42 30.84
N ASP A 478 -0.76 -27.39 31.51
CA ASP A 478 0.01 -27.48 32.75
C ASP A 478 -0.86 -28.01 33.91
N ASP A 479 -2.09 -27.51 34.04
CA ASP A 479 -3.04 -28.01 35.05
C ASP A 479 -3.40 -29.49 34.80
N GLN A 480 -3.62 -29.87 33.55
CA GLN A 480 -3.89 -31.26 33.18
C GLN A 480 -2.70 -32.19 33.44
N THR A 481 -1.48 -31.74 33.16
CA THR A 481 -0.27 -32.52 33.43
C THR A 481 -0.01 -32.63 34.93
N ALA A 482 -0.18 -31.56 35.70
CA ALA A 482 -0.11 -31.57 37.16
C ALA A 482 -1.12 -32.56 37.78
N ALA A 483 -2.36 -32.57 37.28
CA ALA A 483 -3.39 -33.51 37.72
C ALA A 483 -3.01 -34.98 37.45
N LYS A 484 -2.46 -35.29 36.25
CA LYS A 484 -1.97 -36.64 35.92
C LYS A 484 -0.78 -37.06 36.78
N ILE A 485 0.13 -36.13 37.07
CA ILE A 485 1.28 -36.41 37.96
C ILE A 485 0.80 -36.73 39.36
N ALA A 486 -0.19 -36.00 39.89
CA ALA A 486 -0.78 -36.28 41.20
C ALA A 486 -1.41 -37.69 41.24
N GLU A 487 -2.17 -38.08 40.21
CA GLU A 487 -2.75 -39.43 40.11
C GLU A 487 -1.68 -40.54 40.05
N ILE A 488 -0.58 -40.30 39.32
CA ILE A 488 0.56 -41.23 39.27
C ILE A 488 1.26 -41.33 40.64
N GLN A 489 1.41 -40.21 41.35
CA GLN A 489 2.00 -40.21 42.70
C GLN A 489 1.13 -40.99 43.69
N ASP A 490 -0.19 -40.81 43.64
CA ASP A 490 -1.14 -41.55 44.49
C ASP A 490 -1.10 -43.05 44.21
N THR A 491 -1.10 -43.45 42.93
CA THR A 491 -0.98 -44.86 42.54
C THR A 491 0.37 -45.46 42.94
N GLN A 492 1.46 -44.69 42.86
CA GLN A 492 2.78 -45.12 43.33
C GLN A 492 2.80 -45.31 44.86
N MET A 493 2.18 -44.42 45.64
CA MET A 493 2.07 -44.57 47.10
C MET A 493 1.22 -45.78 47.49
N ALA A 494 0.11 -46.02 46.78
CA ALA A 494 -0.72 -47.21 46.98
C ALA A 494 0.07 -48.51 46.68
N MET A 495 0.80 -48.54 45.57
CA MET A 495 1.65 -49.69 45.21
C MET A 495 2.74 -49.95 46.25
N GLN A 496 3.38 -48.90 46.80
CA GLN A 496 4.36 -49.05 47.88
C GLN A 496 3.73 -49.59 49.17
N SER A 497 2.51 -49.16 49.49
CA SER A 497 1.74 -49.66 50.65
C SER A 497 1.42 -51.15 50.49
N ASP A 498 0.96 -51.56 49.31
CA ASP A 498 0.64 -52.95 49.03
C ASP A 498 1.89 -53.84 49.00
N LEU A 499 3.02 -53.32 48.49
CA LEU A 499 4.32 -53.99 48.56
C LEU A 499 4.75 -54.24 50.01
N LYS A 500 4.59 -53.23 50.90
CA LYS A 500 4.87 -53.39 52.34
C LYS A 500 3.98 -54.43 53.00
N LYS A 501 2.69 -54.47 52.67
CA LYS A 501 1.77 -55.51 53.16
C LYS A 501 2.20 -56.91 52.70
N LEU A 502 2.63 -57.04 51.44
CA LEU A 502 3.16 -58.30 50.89
C LEU A 502 4.42 -58.75 51.63
N PHE A 503 5.37 -57.86 51.90
CA PHE A 503 6.54 -58.18 52.73
C PHE A 503 6.15 -58.60 54.15
N ALA A 504 5.18 -57.92 54.79
CA ALA A 504 4.71 -58.29 56.11
C ALA A 504 4.03 -59.67 56.13
N ILE A 505 3.27 -60.02 55.09
CA ILE A 505 2.68 -61.36 54.93
C ILE A 505 3.77 -62.41 54.72
N PHE A 506 4.78 -62.10 53.90
CA PHE A 506 5.92 -62.99 53.67
C PHE A 506 6.66 -63.30 54.99
N ASP A 507 6.92 -62.28 55.81
CA ASP A 507 7.55 -62.45 57.14
C ASP A 507 6.66 -63.25 58.10
N GLN A 508 5.33 -63.08 58.05
CA GLN A 508 4.39 -63.86 58.86
C GLN A 508 4.33 -65.33 58.44
N VAL A 509 4.38 -65.63 57.14
CA VAL A 509 4.43 -67.01 56.64
C VAL A 509 5.75 -67.68 57.02
N GLN A 510 6.85 -66.93 57.04
CA GLN A 510 8.15 -67.44 57.46
C GLN A 510 8.20 -67.75 58.98
N ASN A 511 7.41 -67.05 59.80
CA ASN A 511 7.40 -67.18 61.27
C ASN A 511 6.21 -67.97 61.86
N GLY A 512 5.12 -68.19 61.10
CA GLY A 512 3.84 -68.73 61.59
C GLY A 512 3.66 -70.25 61.50
N GLY A 513 4.70 -71.00 61.11
CA GLY A 513 4.65 -72.46 61.06
C GLY A 513 4.72 -73.13 62.43
N ASN A 514 3.67 -73.02 63.24
CA ASN A 514 3.14 -74.07 64.14
C ASN A 514 2.24 -73.49 65.23
N THR A 515 0.92 -73.63 65.08
CA THR A 515 -0.06 -74.19 66.05
C THR A 515 -1.46 -73.63 65.78
N VAL A 516 -2.39 -74.47 65.28
CA VAL A 516 -3.84 -74.23 65.34
C VAL A 516 -4.58 -75.56 65.49
N GLU A 517 -5.38 -75.68 66.55
CA GLU A 517 -6.65 -76.44 66.68
C GLU A 517 -7.22 -76.07 68.08
N GLY A 518 -8.49 -75.76 68.33
CA GLY A 518 -9.71 -75.68 67.54
C GLY A 518 -10.89 -75.23 68.46
N SER A 519 -12.03 -74.87 67.86
CA SER A 519 -13.42 -75.01 68.37
C SER A 519 -14.33 -74.19 67.44
N GLU A 520 -15.02 -74.85 66.52
CA GLU A 520 -16.39 -75.39 66.61
C GLU A 520 -17.45 -74.42 66.06
N ALA A 521 -18.10 -74.88 65.00
CA ALA A 521 -19.30 -74.34 64.38
C ALA A 521 -20.54 -75.13 64.86
N PRO A 522 -21.76 -74.64 64.58
CA PRO A 522 -22.67 -75.44 63.75
C PRO A 522 -23.40 -74.57 62.70
N ALA A 523 -23.40 -74.90 61.40
CA ALA A 523 -24.14 -75.94 60.68
C ALA A 523 -25.50 -75.47 60.12
N GLY A 524 -25.66 -75.52 58.79
CA GLY A 524 -26.97 -75.51 58.11
C GLY A 524 -27.05 -74.76 56.77
N GLY A 525 -26.55 -75.35 55.67
CA GLY A 525 -26.96 -75.00 54.28
C GLY A 525 -28.11 -75.89 53.78
N PRO A 526 -28.39 -76.05 52.46
CA PRO A 526 -27.92 -75.35 51.24
C PRO A 526 -29.13 -74.78 50.42
N SER A 527 -29.10 -74.12 49.25
CA SER A 527 -28.35 -74.29 47.99
C SER A 527 -28.73 -73.16 46.99
N LYS A 528 -27.74 -72.71 46.21
CA LYS A 528 -27.66 -72.29 44.77
C LYS A 528 -28.91 -71.63 44.12
N GLU A 529 -28.81 -70.55 43.33
CA GLU A 529 -28.07 -70.41 42.04
C GLU A 529 -28.24 -68.93 41.59
N GLN A 530 -27.18 -68.11 41.49
CA GLN A 530 -26.32 -67.79 40.34
C GLN A 530 -26.91 -66.90 39.21
N GLN A 531 -26.06 -65.96 38.77
CA GLN A 531 -26.11 -65.07 37.58
C GLN A 531 -26.90 -63.77 37.76
N GLY A 532 -26.38 -62.57 37.50
CA GLY A 532 -25.11 -62.13 36.92
C GLY A 532 -25.37 -60.74 36.35
N LYS A 533 -24.55 -59.73 36.65
CA LYS A 533 -24.57 -58.43 35.96
C LYS A 533 -23.16 -57.86 35.86
N ARG A 534 -22.79 -57.62 34.60
CA ARG A 534 -21.84 -56.59 34.17
C ARG A 534 -22.29 -55.22 34.65
#